data_AF-A0A1D3UFU7-F1
#
_entry.id   AF-A0A1D3UFU7-F1
#
_cell.length_a   1.000
_cell.length_b   1.000
_cell.length_c   1.000
_cell.angle_alpha   90.00
_cell.angle_beta   90.00
_cell.angle_gamma   90.00
#
_symmetry.space_group_name_H-M   'P 1'
#
loop_
_entity.id
_entity.type
_entity.pdbx_description
1 polymer ?
#
loop_
_entity_poly.entity_id
_entity_poly.type
_entity_poly.pdbx_seq_one_letter_code
_entity_poly.pdbx_strand_id
1 'polypeptide(L)'
;MKKERRNIEEIDRFIGETFGMSQAENSSEQTVSEFREKGMKTIQEQKQQETEHATPSEPVLHTEHATIQRRISAKMRKETLEAYKQAFLVPTKLSERKAVYLSRETQERADFIVRRLGDRGSNLSSFVENIVRNHLEEYGEDVEKWRKL
;
A
#
# COMPACT_ATOMS: atom_id res chain seq x y z
N MET A 1 19.70 41.06 29.51
CA MET A 1 19.87 39.61 29.31
C MET A 1 20.34 39.38 27.88
N LYS A 2 21.59 38.93 27.67
CA LYS A 2 22.17 38.69 26.34
C LYS A 2 21.73 37.31 25.84
N LYS A 3 21.29 37.23 24.59
CA LYS A 3 20.80 36.02 23.93
C LYS A 3 21.98 35.34 23.23
N GLU A 4 22.44 34.22 23.80
CA GLU A 4 23.50 33.37 23.24
C GLU A 4 23.01 32.79 21.91
N ARG A 5 23.57 33.23 20.78
CA ARG A 5 23.36 32.56 19.48
C ARG A 5 24.37 31.43 19.41
N ARG A 6 23.93 30.20 19.70
CA ARG A 6 24.77 29.02 19.47
C ARG A 6 25.03 28.90 17.97
N ASN A 7 26.31 28.87 17.60
CA ASN A 7 26.77 28.81 16.23
C ASN A 7 26.43 27.41 15.67
N ILE A 8 25.69 27.36 14.57
CA ILE A 8 25.20 26.12 13.95
C ILE A 8 26.36 25.19 13.55
N GLU A 9 27.52 25.77 13.21
CA GLU A 9 28.74 25.04 12.85
C GLU A 9 29.33 24.22 14.02
N GLU A 10 29.03 24.62 15.25
CA GLU A 10 29.49 23.94 16.46
C GLU A 10 28.63 22.71 16.77
N ILE A 11 27.34 22.78 16.42
CA ILE A 11 26.38 21.68 16.55
C ILE A 11 26.70 20.58 15.52
N ASP A 12 26.95 20.97 14.27
CA ASP A 12 27.28 20.00 13.21
C ASP A 12 28.59 19.27 13.48
N ARG A 13 29.59 19.96 14.03
CA ARG A 13 30.86 19.36 14.44
C ARG A 13 30.68 18.34 15.56
N PHE A 14 29.87 18.69 16.56
CA PHE A 14 29.56 17.81 17.69
C PHE A 14 28.82 16.54 17.24
N ILE A 15 27.90 16.64 16.29
CA ILE A 15 27.18 15.48 15.73
C ILE A 15 28.12 14.59 14.91
N GLY A 16 29.00 15.18 14.10
CA GLY A 16 29.97 14.43 13.29
C GLY A 16 30.96 13.63 14.14
N GLU A 17 31.41 14.19 15.27
CA GLU A 17 32.43 13.58 16.13
C GLU A 17 31.85 12.52 17.08
N THR A 18 30.59 12.67 17.51
CA THR A 18 29.92 11.72 18.42
C THR A 18 29.28 10.52 17.74
N PHE A 19 28.87 10.65 16.47
CA PHE A 19 28.20 9.58 15.73
C PHE A 19 28.98 9.07 14.50
N GLY A 20 30.15 9.64 14.18
CA GLY A 20 30.99 9.17 13.08
C GLY A 20 30.31 9.30 11.70
N MET A 21 29.43 10.29 11.53
CA MET A 21 28.69 10.51 10.29
C MET A 21 29.40 11.55 9.44
N SER A 22 30.21 11.12 8.48
CA SER A 22 30.68 11.98 7.38
C SER A 22 29.52 12.30 6.44
N GLN A 23 29.45 13.57 6.02
CA GLN A 23 28.46 14.14 5.10
C GLN A 23 28.23 13.23 3.88
N ALA A 24 27.12 12.50 3.87
CA ALA A 24 26.70 11.69 2.74
C ALA A 24 25.87 12.56 1.81
N GLU A 25 26.51 13.02 0.73
CA GLU A 25 25.82 13.62 -0.40
C GLU A 25 24.93 12.58 -1.13
N ASN A 26 23.72 13.02 -1.48
CA ASN A 26 22.94 12.74 -2.71
C ASN A 26 22.58 11.31 -3.19
N SER A 27 22.66 10.24 -2.39
CA SER A 27 22.23 8.88 -2.84
C SER A 27 20.71 8.58 -2.74
N SER A 28 19.94 9.35 -1.96
CA SER A 28 18.53 9.03 -1.67
C SER A 28 17.53 9.39 -2.78
N GLU A 29 17.87 10.29 -3.70
CA GLU A 29 16.95 10.68 -4.78
C GLU A 29 16.93 9.68 -5.94
N GLN A 30 18.04 8.97 -6.14
CA GLN A 30 18.20 7.96 -7.20
C GLN A 30 17.38 6.71 -6.89
N THR A 31 17.34 6.28 -5.63
CA THR A 31 16.56 5.12 -5.18
C THR A 31 15.05 5.36 -5.28
N VAL A 32 14.56 6.53 -4.86
CA VAL A 32 13.13 6.88 -4.95
C VAL A 32 12.63 6.96 -6.40
N SER A 33 13.48 7.44 -7.31
CA SER A 33 13.17 7.52 -8.74
C SER A 33 13.06 6.13 -9.38
N GLU A 34 13.98 5.23 -9.03
CA GLU A 34 14.00 3.85 -9.50
C GLU A 34 12.77 3.04 -9.01
N PHE A 35 12.32 3.26 -7.77
CA PHE A 35 11.08 2.69 -7.24
C PHE A 35 9.83 3.16 -8.00
N ARG A 36 9.78 4.45 -8.38
CA ARG A 36 8.66 5.03 -9.13
C ARG A 36 8.58 4.48 -10.55
N GLU A 37 9.74 4.35 -11.21
CA GLU A 37 9.82 3.84 -12.58
C GLU A 37 9.46 2.35 -12.66
N LYS A 38 9.97 1.55 -11.72
CA LYS A 38 9.69 0.11 -11.64
C LYS A 38 8.22 -0.17 -11.34
N GLY A 39 7.60 0.62 -10.46
CA GLY A 39 6.18 0.53 -10.15
C GLY A 39 5.25 0.88 -11.34
N MET A 40 5.68 1.75 -12.25
CA MET A 40 4.90 2.09 -13.46
C MET A 40 5.03 1.04 -14.57
N LYS A 41 6.20 0.42 -14.73
CA LYS A 41 6.45 -0.61 -15.77
C LYS A 41 5.64 -1.89 -15.52
N THR A 42 5.57 -2.35 -14.27
CA THR A 42 4.83 -3.58 -13.92
C THR A 42 3.32 -3.49 -14.19
N ILE A 43 2.74 -2.29 -14.11
CA ILE A 43 1.31 -2.06 -14.38
C ILE A 43 1.03 -2.05 -15.91
N GLN A 44 2.02 -1.67 -16.71
CA GLN A 44 1.87 -1.56 -18.16
C GLN A 44 2.01 -2.93 -18.87
N GLU A 45 2.88 -3.81 -18.37
CA GLU A 45 3.07 -5.17 -18.90
C GLU A 45 1.86 -6.08 -18.66
N GLN A 46 1.19 -5.96 -17.50
CA GLN A 46 -0.01 -6.77 -17.21
C GLN A 46 -1.20 -6.42 -18.13
N LYS A 47 -1.24 -5.22 -18.71
CA LYS A 47 -2.31 -4.80 -19.62
C LYS A 47 -2.12 -5.33 -21.06
N GLN A 48 -0.91 -5.74 -21.46
CA GLN A 48 -0.63 -6.15 -22.84
C GLN A 48 -0.76 -7.65 -23.07
N GLN A 49 -0.73 -8.49 -22.03
CA GLN A 49 -0.80 -9.95 -22.19
C GLN A 49 -2.21 -10.52 -22.29
N GLU A 50 -3.27 -9.71 -22.12
CA GLU A 50 -4.66 -10.19 -22.15
C GLU A 50 -5.36 -10.00 -23.52
N THR A 51 -4.64 -9.65 -24.59
CA THR A 51 -5.28 -9.27 -25.88
C THR A 51 -5.16 -10.33 -27.00
N GLU A 52 -4.52 -11.47 -26.78
CA GLU A 52 -4.40 -12.49 -27.82
C GLU A 52 -4.96 -13.83 -27.30
N HIS A 53 -6.27 -14.04 -27.44
CA HIS A 53 -6.88 -15.31 -27.91
C HIS A 53 -8.43 -15.27 -27.80
N ALA A 54 -9.07 -15.58 -28.93
CA ALA A 54 -10.45 -16.07 -29.13
C ALA A 54 -11.65 -15.07 -29.15
N THR A 55 -12.10 -14.79 -30.37
CA THR A 55 -13.49 -14.42 -30.74
C THR A 55 -14.36 -15.69 -30.97
N PRO A 56 -15.70 -15.62 -31.11
CA PRO A 56 -16.72 -15.01 -30.24
C PRO A 56 -17.94 -15.96 -30.02
N SER A 57 -18.64 -15.88 -28.88
CA SER A 57 -20.04 -16.35 -28.74
C SER A 57 -20.70 -15.68 -27.53
N GLU A 58 -21.68 -14.83 -27.81
CA GLU A 58 -22.60 -14.14 -26.90
C GLU A 58 -23.71 -15.08 -26.36
N PRO A 59 -24.63 -14.65 -25.46
CA PRO A 59 -24.55 -13.56 -24.45
C PRO A 59 -25.24 -13.95 -23.11
N VAL A 60 -24.67 -13.64 -21.92
CA VAL A 60 -25.50 -13.41 -20.72
C VAL A 60 -24.83 -12.37 -19.80
N LEU A 61 -25.29 -11.13 -19.93
CA LEU A 61 -25.54 -10.13 -18.89
C LEU A 61 -24.58 -10.06 -17.68
N HIS A 62 -23.45 -9.37 -17.86
CA HIS A 62 -22.97 -8.41 -16.85
C HIS A 62 -22.65 -7.09 -17.55
N THR A 63 -23.72 -6.31 -17.67
CA THR A 63 -23.78 -4.92 -18.12
C THR A 63 -22.70 -4.06 -17.46
N GLU A 64 -21.97 -3.32 -18.31
CA GLU A 64 -21.20 -2.10 -18.02
C GLU A 64 -19.89 -2.20 -17.22
N HIS A 65 -18.87 -2.82 -17.80
CA HIS A 65 -17.49 -2.30 -17.69
C HIS A 65 -16.92 -1.86 -19.04
N ALA A 66 -17.81 -1.42 -19.95
CA ALA A 66 -17.41 -0.57 -21.05
C ALA A 66 -16.76 0.69 -20.46
N THR A 67 -15.52 0.93 -20.88
CA THR A 67 -14.59 1.95 -20.40
C THR A 67 -15.13 3.36 -20.59
N ILE A 68 -16.11 3.77 -19.79
CA ILE A 68 -16.32 5.17 -19.51
C ILE A 68 -15.27 5.48 -18.45
N GLN A 69 -14.14 6.07 -18.88
CA GLN A 69 -13.28 6.85 -17.97
C GLN A 69 -14.12 8.03 -17.45
N ARG A 70 -15.11 7.76 -16.60
CA ARG A 70 -15.81 8.76 -15.82
C ARG A 70 -14.70 9.39 -14.99
N ARG A 71 -14.43 10.67 -15.27
CA ARG A 71 -13.51 11.47 -14.47
C ARG A 71 -14.00 11.41 -13.03
N ILE A 72 -13.39 10.53 -12.22
CA ILE A 72 -13.73 10.40 -10.82
C ILE A 72 -13.43 11.76 -10.19
N SER A 73 -14.48 12.44 -9.73
CA SER A 73 -14.35 13.75 -9.11
C SER A 73 -13.45 13.64 -7.87
N ALA A 74 -12.82 14.74 -7.47
CA ALA A 74 -12.02 14.75 -6.25
C ALA A 74 -12.83 14.30 -5.02
N LYS A 75 -14.13 14.61 -4.99
CA LYS A 75 -15.07 14.16 -3.96
C LYS A 75 -15.21 12.63 -3.95
N MET A 76 -15.43 12.03 -5.11
CA MET A 76 -15.56 10.57 -5.22
C MET A 76 -14.25 9.85 -4.87
N ARG A 77 -13.09 10.39 -5.27
CA ARG A 77 -11.79 9.79 -4.87
C ARG A 77 -11.61 9.78 -3.36
N LYS A 78 -12.02 10.87 -2.70
CA LYS A 78 -11.98 10.96 -1.25
C LYS A 78 -12.93 9.92 -0.63
N GLU A 79 -14.15 9.80 -1.12
CA GLU A 79 -15.12 8.82 -0.63
C GLU A 79 -14.64 7.37 -0.80
N THR A 80 -14.09 7.02 -1.97
CA THR A 80 -13.50 5.70 -2.19
C THR A 80 -12.30 5.45 -1.26
N LEU A 81 -11.49 6.47 -0.99
CA LEU A 81 -10.38 6.35 -0.05
C LEU A 81 -10.87 6.14 1.39
N GLU A 82 -11.90 6.88 1.83
CA GLU A 82 -12.47 6.71 3.16
C GLU A 82 -13.09 5.31 3.32
N ALA A 83 -13.80 4.81 2.30
CA ALA A 83 -14.33 3.44 2.29
C ALA A 83 -13.21 2.40 2.41
N TYR A 84 -12.12 2.57 1.66
CA TYR A 84 -10.95 1.71 1.76
C TYR A 84 -10.32 1.73 3.16
N LYS A 85 -10.15 2.93 3.74
CA LYS A 85 -9.62 3.08 5.10
C LYS A 85 -10.51 2.36 6.11
N GLN A 86 -11.82 2.53 6.00
CA GLN A 86 -12.80 1.94 6.91
C GLN A 86 -12.81 0.40 6.82
N ALA A 87 -12.63 -0.16 5.63
CA ALA A 87 -12.60 -1.61 5.45
C ALA A 87 -11.29 -2.23 5.94
N PHE A 88 -10.14 -1.63 5.62
CA PHE A 88 -8.85 -2.32 5.77
C PHE A 88 -7.90 -1.69 6.78
N LEU A 89 -7.98 -0.38 7.03
CA LEU A 89 -6.96 0.33 7.82
C LEU A 89 -7.41 0.68 9.26
N VAL A 90 -8.60 0.22 9.66
CA VAL A 90 -9.09 0.36 11.03
C VAL A 90 -8.18 -0.42 11.98
N PRO A 91 -7.64 0.21 13.05
CA PRO A 91 -6.85 -0.48 14.05
C PRO A 91 -7.65 -1.57 14.76
N THR A 92 -7.30 -2.82 14.49
CA THR A 92 -7.96 -4.00 15.08
C THR A 92 -7.15 -4.51 16.26
N LYS A 93 -7.81 -4.68 17.41
CA LYS A 93 -7.19 -5.31 18.58
C LYS A 93 -7.10 -6.81 18.36
N LEU A 94 -5.88 -7.31 18.20
CA LEU A 94 -5.62 -8.74 18.05
C LEU A 94 -5.38 -9.38 19.42
N SER A 95 -6.31 -10.22 19.88
CA SER A 95 -6.11 -11.20 20.98
C SER A 95 -5.66 -12.55 20.41
N GLU A 96 -4.98 -13.37 21.21
CA GLU A 96 -4.58 -14.74 20.81
C GLU A 96 -3.85 -14.83 19.46
N ARG A 97 -2.84 -13.98 19.30
CA ARG A 97 -2.18 -13.75 18.01
C ARG A 97 -1.45 -14.99 17.52
N LYS A 98 -1.58 -15.26 16.22
CA LYS A 98 -0.76 -16.23 15.48
C LYS A 98 0.12 -15.49 14.48
N ALA A 99 1.35 -15.96 14.31
CA ALA A 99 2.26 -15.41 13.31
C ALA A 99 1.91 -15.95 11.91
N VAL A 100 2.00 -15.07 10.91
CA VAL A 100 1.88 -15.43 9.49
C VAL A 100 3.13 -14.96 8.78
N TYR A 101 3.70 -15.83 7.95
CA TYR A 101 4.84 -15.48 7.12
C TYR A 101 4.36 -14.86 5.81
N LEU A 102 4.97 -13.74 5.45
CA LEU A 102 4.77 -13.08 4.16
C LEU A 102 6.09 -13.06 3.41
N SER A 103 6.02 -13.02 2.08
CA SER A 103 7.20 -12.68 1.29
C SER A 103 7.65 -11.27 1.65
N ARG A 104 8.96 -10.99 1.52
CA ARG A 104 9.51 -9.66 1.75
C ARG A 104 8.81 -8.61 0.90
N GLU A 105 8.61 -8.90 -0.39
CA GLU A 105 7.95 -8.00 -1.33
C GLU A 105 6.51 -7.68 -0.90
N THR A 106 5.74 -8.69 -0.50
CA THR A 106 4.36 -8.51 -0.01
C THR A 106 4.33 -7.68 1.26
N GLN A 107 5.26 -7.95 2.19
CA GLN A 107 5.37 -7.22 3.44
C GLN A 107 5.69 -5.74 3.20
N GLU A 108 6.65 -5.43 2.33
CA GLU A 108 7.05 -4.06 1.99
C GLU A 108 5.90 -3.29 1.32
N ARG A 109 5.16 -3.92 0.40
CA ARG A 109 3.98 -3.30 -0.23
C ARG A 109 2.85 -3.02 0.77
N ALA A 110 2.57 -3.97 1.65
CA ALA A 110 1.54 -3.81 2.66
C ALA A 110 1.92 -2.74 3.70
N ASP A 111 3.18 -2.72 4.12
CA ASP A 111 3.70 -1.72 5.05
C ASP A 111 3.68 -0.31 4.43
N PHE A 112 4.01 -0.16 3.14
CA PHE A 112 3.91 1.10 2.42
C PHE A 112 2.48 1.67 2.45
N ILE A 113 1.47 0.82 2.21
CA ILE A 113 0.05 1.20 2.27
C ILE A 113 -0.30 1.72 3.66
N VAL A 114 0.04 0.97 4.71
CA VAL A 114 -0.26 1.34 6.10
C VAL A 114 0.41 2.66 6.48
N ARG A 115 1.67 2.87 6.11
CA ARG A 115 2.39 4.12 6.42
C ARG A 115 1.87 5.31 5.64
N ARG A 116 1.38 5.10 4.42
CA ARG A 116 0.93 6.18 3.54
C ARG A 116 -0.52 6.58 3.77
N LEU A 117 -1.39 5.61 4.06
CA LEU A 117 -2.83 5.80 4.15
C LEU A 117 -3.40 5.57 5.55
N GLY A 118 -2.68 4.83 6.41
CA GLY A 118 -3.12 4.53 7.76
C GLY A 118 -3.13 5.76 8.66
N ASP A 119 -4.06 5.77 9.60
CA ASP A 119 -4.15 6.79 10.63
C ASP A 119 -3.35 6.35 11.87
N ARG A 120 -3.40 7.16 12.94
CA ARG A 120 -2.69 6.82 14.19
C ARG A 120 -3.18 5.47 14.73
N GLY A 121 -2.24 4.53 14.87
CA GLY A 121 -2.50 3.19 15.41
C GLY A 121 -2.74 2.12 14.34
N SER A 122 -2.88 2.49 13.06
CA SER A 122 -2.89 1.52 11.96
C SER A 122 -1.53 0.83 11.89
N ASN A 123 -1.55 -0.50 11.80
CA ASN A 123 -0.34 -1.30 11.70
C ASN A 123 -0.52 -2.44 10.71
N LEU A 124 0.61 -3.02 10.28
CA LEU A 124 0.64 -4.10 9.30
C LEU A 124 -0.21 -5.30 9.75
N SER A 125 -0.15 -5.68 11.03
CA SER A 125 -0.90 -6.82 11.55
C SER A 125 -2.41 -6.59 11.48
N SER A 126 -2.89 -5.40 11.86
CA SER A 126 -4.32 -5.06 11.73
C SER A 126 -4.76 -5.01 10.27
N PHE A 127 -3.90 -4.52 9.37
CA PHE A 127 -4.22 -4.45 7.94
C PHE A 127 -4.38 -5.84 7.32
N VAL A 128 -3.41 -6.73 7.59
CA VAL A 128 -3.47 -8.12 7.11
C VAL A 128 -4.67 -8.85 7.70
N GLU A 129 -4.94 -8.68 8.99
CA GLU A 129 -6.12 -9.25 9.63
C GLU A 129 -7.42 -8.80 8.94
N ASN A 130 -7.56 -7.51 8.66
CA ASN A 130 -8.78 -6.97 8.06
C ASN A 130 -8.98 -7.45 6.62
N ILE A 131 -7.89 -7.62 5.84
CA ILE A 131 -7.95 -8.23 4.51
C ILE A 131 -8.47 -9.66 4.62
N VAL A 132 -7.90 -10.46 5.51
CA VAL A 132 -8.28 -11.87 5.68
C VAL A 132 -9.73 -11.97 6.14
N ARG A 133 -10.17 -11.11 7.08
CA ARG A 133 -11.56 -11.06 7.54
C ARG A 133 -12.53 -10.72 6.42
N ASN A 134 -12.26 -9.66 5.66
CA ASN A 134 -13.09 -9.27 4.53
C ASN A 134 -13.19 -10.40 3.50
N HIS A 135 -12.06 -11.05 3.19
CA HIS A 135 -12.04 -12.18 2.26
C HIS A 135 -12.89 -13.35 2.75
N LEU A 136 -12.81 -13.69 4.04
CA LEU A 136 -13.61 -14.76 4.63
C LEU A 136 -15.11 -14.41 4.69
N GLU A 137 -15.45 -13.14 4.90
CA GLU A 137 -16.84 -12.67 4.88
C GLU A 137 -17.42 -12.72 3.47
N GLU A 138 -16.65 -12.30 2.46
CA GLU A 138 -17.07 -12.25 1.06
C GLU A 138 -17.18 -13.64 0.42
N TYR A 139 -16.24 -14.54 0.70
CA TYR A 139 -16.15 -15.85 0.03
C TYR A 139 -16.49 -17.03 0.93
N GLY A 140 -16.84 -16.83 2.20
CA GLY A 140 -17.05 -17.91 3.17
C GLY A 140 -18.11 -18.93 2.73
N GLU A 141 -19.21 -18.47 2.13
CA GLU A 141 -20.25 -19.35 1.61
C GLU A 141 -19.77 -20.18 0.41
N ASP A 142 -18.99 -19.58 -0.48
CA ASP A 142 -18.50 -20.24 -1.68
C ASP A 142 -17.42 -21.27 -1.34
N VAL A 143 -16.55 -20.96 -0.38
CA VAL A 143 -15.60 -21.92 0.18
C VAL A 143 -16.32 -23.15 0.73
N GLU A 144 -17.44 -22.97 1.44
CA GLU A 144 -18.24 -24.08 1.97
C GLU A 144 -18.94 -24.90 0.87
N LYS A 145 -19.36 -24.26 -0.22
CA LYS A 145 -19.90 -24.97 -1.40
C LYS A 145 -18.82 -25.82 -2.07
N TRP A 146 -17.63 -25.27 -2.28
CA TRP A 146 -16.51 -25.99 -2.90
C TRP A 146 -15.98 -27.14 -2.04
N ARG A 147 -16.12 -27.05 -0.71
CA ARG A 147 -15.76 -28.15 0.21
C ARG A 147 -16.56 -29.43 -0.01
N LYS A 148 -17.74 -29.36 -0.64
CA LYS A 148 -18.68 -30.48 -0.84
C LYS A 148 -18.57 -31.11 -2.22
N LEU A 149 -17.71 -30.57 -3.09
CA LEU A 149 -17.35 -31.15 -4.39
C LEU A 149 -16.28 -32.22 -4.20
#